data_AF-A0A2W5U2K3-F1
#
_entry.id   AF-A0A2W5U2K3-F1
#
_cell.length_a   1.000
_cell.length_b   1.000
_cell.length_c   1.000
_cell.angle_alpha   90.00
_cell.angle_beta   90.00
_cell.angle_gamma   90.00
#
_symmetry.space_group_name_H-M   'P 1'
#
loop_
_entity.id
_entity.type
_entity.pdbx_description
1 polymer ?
#
loop_
_entity_poly.entity_id
_entity_poly.type
_entity_poly.pdbx_seq_one_letter_code
_entity_poly.pdbx_strand_id
1 'polypeptide(L)'
;MTGLVFAFVAAQFCPSYTLSSTNNDGDCGVEAVQGTNPTLAEWQQRFALVSQGPAAWASNGPAVGNIGSGCGKPNPTTQLPATFPCELLRAIAMQESGWRQFCVPTTPADQVGGPSRTIISFDCGYGVGQVTSGMKIGNSPGFDRARVAGDATYNLATGASVLAEKWRATSCVGDNQPRVIEHWYSAVWAYNGLAYSNNPNNPNYPSTRGVWRSNVGGAAPYQEKVFGWAEFPPSSQHWSSLALAYPRLSDLPTSGGTPGTLPDPSCATPASCANTRAVHTTACGPTPPVDAGTGGGTGALDAGPSGGGGPTGGGGGGTPATGGGSPSQGGGGVVDVPDAGTPERVDAGFARGGVRGTCGCASFEGVLGILTLALIRRRGRR
;
A
#
# COMPACT_ATOMS: atom_id res chain seq x y z
N MET A 1 -36.49 -26.91 -25.56
CA MET A 1 -35.97 -27.08 -24.18
C MET A 1 -34.81 -26.11 -24.02
N THR A 2 -35.08 -24.96 -23.40
CA THR A 2 -34.09 -23.90 -23.20
C THR A 2 -33.29 -24.23 -21.95
N GLY A 3 -32.02 -24.63 -22.12
CA GLY A 3 -31.15 -24.95 -21.00
C GLY A 3 -30.73 -23.68 -20.26
N LEU A 4 -31.20 -23.50 -19.03
CA LEU A 4 -30.65 -22.52 -18.09
C LEU A 4 -29.22 -22.96 -17.74
N VAL A 5 -28.22 -22.23 -18.21
CA VAL A 5 -26.85 -22.34 -17.69
C VAL A 5 -26.82 -21.54 -16.39
N PHE A 6 -26.90 -22.23 -15.24
CA PHE A 6 -26.58 -21.62 -13.96
C PHE A 6 -25.08 -21.35 -13.92
N ALA A 7 -24.69 -20.09 -14.10
CA ALA A 7 -23.36 -19.64 -13.74
C ALA A 7 -23.21 -19.81 -12.21
N PHE A 8 -22.42 -20.78 -11.79
CA PHE A 8 -21.98 -20.86 -10.40
C PHE A 8 -21.07 -19.65 -10.14
N VAL A 9 -21.63 -18.59 -9.56
CA VAL A 9 -20.83 -17.55 -8.91
C VAL A 9 -20.19 -18.23 -7.70
N ALA A 10 -18.87 -18.42 -7.71
CA ALA A 10 -18.17 -18.88 -6.53
C ALA A 10 -18.55 -17.95 -5.36
N ALA A 11 -19.12 -18.51 -4.29
CA ALA A 11 -19.54 -17.72 -3.14
C ALA A 11 -18.34 -16.93 -2.61
N GLN A 12 -18.49 -15.62 -2.55
CA GLN A 12 -17.40 -14.70 -2.25
C GLN A 12 -16.97 -14.87 -0.78
N PHE A 13 -15.70 -15.21 -0.55
CA PHE A 13 -15.16 -15.37 0.79
C PHE A 13 -15.17 -14.03 1.56
N CYS A 14 -15.82 -14.05 2.72
CA CYS A 14 -16.12 -12.87 3.55
C CYS A 14 -15.94 -13.22 5.04
N PRO A 15 -14.72 -13.24 5.55
CA PRO A 15 -14.48 -13.51 6.96
C PRO A 15 -14.87 -12.31 7.82
N SER A 16 -15.42 -12.59 9.01
CA SER A 16 -15.68 -11.58 10.05
C SER A 16 -15.40 -12.18 11.43
N TYR A 17 -14.13 -12.38 11.77
CA TYR A 17 -13.67 -12.76 13.12
C TYR A 17 -13.74 -11.57 14.09
N THR A 18 -14.94 -11.02 14.26
CA THR A 18 -15.22 -9.86 15.11
C THR A 18 -14.87 -10.14 16.57
N LEU A 19 -14.64 -9.08 17.36
CA LEU A 19 -14.28 -9.20 18.77
C LEU A 19 -15.26 -10.10 19.55
N SER A 20 -16.57 -9.96 19.34
CA SER A 20 -17.59 -10.79 19.99
C SER A 20 -17.76 -12.20 19.41
N SER A 21 -17.03 -12.58 18.36
CA SER A 21 -17.16 -13.92 17.76
C SER A 21 -16.64 -14.98 18.72
N THR A 22 -17.37 -16.10 18.81
CA THR A 22 -16.91 -17.26 19.60
C THR A 22 -15.74 -17.99 18.96
N ASN A 23 -15.43 -17.68 17.70
CA ASN A 23 -14.29 -18.20 16.95
C ASN A 23 -13.15 -17.16 16.81
N ASN A 24 -13.14 -16.13 17.66
CA ASN A 24 -12.08 -15.11 17.69
C ASN A 24 -10.78 -15.64 18.34
N ASP A 25 -10.22 -16.72 17.80
CA ASP A 25 -8.97 -17.33 18.28
C ASP A 25 -7.73 -16.46 17.99
N GLY A 26 -7.90 -15.44 17.14
CA GLY A 26 -6.86 -14.50 16.74
C GLY A 26 -6.68 -13.31 17.69
N ASP A 27 -7.51 -13.20 18.72
CA ASP A 27 -7.58 -12.04 19.63
C ASP A 27 -7.86 -10.72 18.88
N CYS A 28 -8.77 -10.73 17.90
CA CYS A 28 -9.15 -9.53 17.15
C CYS A 28 -9.87 -8.57 18.09
N GLY A 29 -9.37 -7.34 18.21
CA GLY A 29 -9.72 -6.49 19.34
C GLY A 29 -10.70 -5.36 19.04
N VAL A 30 -11.36 -5.40 17.88
CA VAL A 30 -12.40 -4.42 17.49
C VAL A 30 -13.60 -5.14 16.90
N GLU A 31 -14.80 -4.68 17.24
CA GLU A 31 -16.03 -5.16 16.63
C GLU A 31 -16.12 -4.79 15.14
N ALA A 32 -16.72 -5.68 14.36
CA ALA A 32 -17.13 -5.41 13.01
C ALA A 32 -18.22 -4.33 13.01
N VAL A 33 -18.08 -3.37 12.11
CA VAL A 33 -19.00 -2.26 11.94
C VAL A 33 -19.88 -2.57 10.72
N GLN A 34 -21.20 -2.43 10.87
CA GLN A 34 -22.11 -2.56 9.74
C GLN A 34 -21.87 -1.43 8.73
N GLY A 35 -21.89 -1.76 7.44
CA GLY A 35 -21.58 -0.77 6.41
C GLY A 35 -21.84 -1.25 5.00
N THR A 36 -21.82 -0.28 4.09
CA THR A 36 -21.95 -0.48 2.64
C THR A 36 -20.65 -0.08 1.97
N ASN A 37 -20.22 -0.87 0.98
CA ASN A 37 -19.00 -0.53 0.23
C ASN A 37 -19.20 0.77 -0.56
N PRO A 38 -18.16 1.61 -0.65
CA PRO A 38 -18.12 2.67 -1.65
C PRO A 38 -18.36 2.11 -3.06
N THR A 39 -19.01 2.92 -3.89
CA THR A 39 -19.11 2.69 -5.33
C THR A 39 -17.73 2.74 -5.99
N LEU A 40 -17.63 2.27 -7.23
CA LEU A 40 -16.39 2.34 -8.01
C LEU A 40 -15.82 3.76 -8.09
N ALA A 41 -16.69 4.75 -8.34
CA ALA A 41 -16.29 6.16 -8.44
C ALA A 41 -15.80 6.72 -7.10
N GLU A 42 -16.47 6.39 -6.00
CA GLU A 42 -16.02 6.79 -4.65
C GLU A 42 -14.69 6.13 -4.29
N TRP A 43 -14.47 4.86 -4.66
CA TRP A 43 -13.17 4.22 -4.48
C TRP A 43 -12.07 4.94 -5.25
N GLN A 44 -12.30 5.30 -6.51
CA GLN A 44 -11.34 6.06 -7.30
C GLN A 44 -10.96 7.39 -6.63
N GLN A 45 -11.95 8.11 -6.05
CA GLN A 45 -11.70 9.32 -5.28
C GLN A 45 -10.88 9.05 -4.01
N ARG A 46 -11.16 7.96 -3.29
CA ARG A 46 -10.40 7.57 -2.08
C ARG A 46 -8.95 7.21 -2.41
N PHE A 47 -8.69 6.46 -3.48
CA PHE A 47 -7.32 6.19 -3.92
C PHE A 47 -6.59 7.48 -4.33
N ALA A 48 -7.27 8.40 -5.02
CA ALA A 48 -6.70 9.69 -5.37
C ALA A 48 -6.35 10.50 -4.11
N LEU A 49 -7.24 10.55 -3.12
CA LEU A 49 -6.97 11.21 -1.84
C LEU A 49 -5.80 10.56 -1.09
N VAL A 50 -5.82 9.25 -0.92
CA VAL A 50 -4.79 8.52 -0.14
C VAL A 50 -3.44 8.56 -0.83
N SER A 51 -3.38 8.55 -2.17
CA SER A 51 -2.11 8.65 -2.91
C SER A 51 -1.32 9.92 -2.61
N GLN A 52 -2.01 11.01 -2.23
CA GLN A 52 -1.42 12.31 -1.92
C GLN A 52 -0.82 12.40 -0.51
N GLY A 53 -1.06 11.40 0.35
CA GLY A 53 -0.44 11.32 1.66
C GLY A 53 -1.15 12.08 2.79
N PRO A 54 -0.52 12.13 3.99
CA PRO A 54 -1.13 12.65 5.21
C PRO A 54 -1.62 14.09 5.15
N ALA A 55 -0.91 14.95 4.42
CA ALA A 55 -1.31 16.34 4.26
C ALA A 55 -2.66 16.47 3.54
N ALA A 56 -2.96 15.57 2.59
CA ALA A 56 -4.20 15.60 1.83
C ALA A 56 -5.37 14.93 2.57
N TRP A 57 -5.14 13.76 3.18
CA TRP A 57 -6.22 13.09 3.91
C TRP A 57 -6.52 13.72 5.27
N ALA A 58 -5.60 14.49 5.85
CA ALA A 58 -5.77 15.18 7.12
C ALA A 58 -6.29 14.25 8.23
N SER A 59 -7.46 14.54 8.82
CA SER A 59 -8.08 13.69 9.84
C SER A 59 -8.77 12.45 9.27
N ASN A 60 -8.83 12.25 7.95
CA ASN A 60 -9.42 11.05 7.33
C ASN A 60 -8.47 9.84 7.31
N GLY A 61 -7.25 9.98 7.83
CA GLY A 61 -6.30 8.89 8.00
C GLY A 61 -5.38 9.15 9.20
N PRO A 62 -4.50 8.19 9.54
CA PRO A 62 -3.52 8.39 10.61
C PRO A 62 -2.42 9.35 10.20
N ALA A 63 -1.65 9.82 11.19
CA ALA A 63 -0.40 10.52 10.95
C ALA A 63 0.63 9.54 10.36
N VAL A 64 1.42 10.01 9.39
CA VAL A 64 2.55 9.24 8.83
C VAL A 64 3.73 10.17 8.70
N GLY A 65 4.87 9.76 9.24
CA GLY A 65 6.13 10.49 9.08
C GLY A 65 6.65 10.44 7.65
N ASN A 66 7.73 11.18 7.41
CA ASN A 66 8.42 11.18 6.13
C ASN A 66 8.90 9.77 5.73
N ILE A 67 9.14 9.61 4.43
CA ILE A 67 9.74 8.41 3.83
C ILE A 67 11.03 8.79 3.11
N GLY A 68 11.97 7.84 3.05
CA GLY A 68 13.23 8.04 2.35
C GLY A 68 13.04 8.18 0.84
N SER A 69 13.86 9.01 0.20
CA SER A 69 14.03 9.08 -1.25
C SER A 69 15.52 9.14 -1.60
N GLY A 70 15.98 8.38 -2.59
CA GLY A 70 17.40 8.30 -2.94
C GLY A 70 18.18 7.29 -2.09
N CYS A 71 19.15 6.60 -2.72
CA CYS A 71 19.96 5.54 -2.09
C CYS A 71 21.44 5.89 -1.97
N GLY A 72 21.77 7.17 -2.08
CA GLY A 72 23.14 7.67 -2.12
C GLY A 72 23.76 7.68 -3.52
N LYS A 73 23.12 7.05 -4.53
CA LYS A 73 23.58 7.03 -5.92
C LYS A 73 22.41 6.75 -6.90
N PRO A 74 22.17 7.61 -7.91
CA PRO A 74 22.82 8.90 -8.13
C PRO A 74 22.37 9.98 -7.14
N ASN A 75 21.21 9.82 -6.49
CA ASN A 75 20.69 10.84 -5.59
C ASN A 75 21.04 10.55 -4.13
N PRO A 76 21.40 11.59 -3.34
CA PRO A 76 21.58 11.43 -1.90
C PRO A 76 20.28 11.00 -1.23
N THR A 77 20.38 10.30 -0.10
CA THR A 77 19.21 9.97 0.69
C THR A 77 18.62 11.23 1.33
N THR A 78 17.34 11.45 1.08
CA THR A 78 16.53 12.57 1.59
C THR A 78 15.26 12.03 2.25
N GLN A 79 14.57 12.86 3.03
CA GLN A 79 13.28 12.52 3.63
C GLN A 79 12.20 13.40 3.01
N LEU A 80 11.16 12.79 2.46
CA LEU A 80 10.04 13.47 1.81
C LEU A 80 8.73 13.18 2.55
N PRO A 81 7.75 14.08 2.53
CA PRO A 81 6.39 13.74 2.93
C PRO A 81 5.92 12.47 2.23
N ALA A 82 5.30 11.56 2.98
CA ALA A 82 4.83 10.29 2.44
C ALA A 82 3.78 10.52 1.34
N THR A 83 4.06 10.02 0.15
CA THR A 83 3.11 9.91 -0.97
C THR A 83 3.21 8.50 -1.53
N PHE A 84 2.16 8.04 -2.19
CA PHE A 84 2.04 6.64 -2.59
C PHE A 84 1.55 6.54 -4.03
N PRO A 85 2.14 5.67 -4.87
CA PRO A 85 1.58 5.42 -6.19
C PRO A 85 0.14 4.90 -6.11
N CYS A 86 -0.81 5.61 -6.70
CA CYS A 86 -2.21 5.21 -6.64
C CYS A 86 -2.46 3.87 -7.34
N GLU A 87 -1.70 3.57 -8.39
CA GLU A 87 -1.76 2.32 -9.14
C GLU A 87 -1.43 1.15 -8.21
N LEU A 88 -0.46 1.37 -7.32
CA LEU A 88 -0.07 0.39 -6.33
C LEU A 88 -1.10 0.27 -5.21
N LEU A 89 -1.63 1.37 -4.68
CA LEU A 89 -2.70 1.34 -3.67
C LEU A 89 -3.94 0.58 -4.18
N ARG A 90 -4.33 0.84 -5.43
CA ARG A 90 -5.43 0.13 -6.12
C ARG A 90 -5.16 -1.36 -6.21
N ALA A 91 -3.96 -1.75 -6.64
CA ALA A 91 -3.58 -3.15 -6.81
C ALA A 91 -3.47 -3.89 -5.46
N ILE A 92 -2.91 -3.27 -4.42
CA ILE A 92 -2.86 -3.82 -3.06
C ILE A 92 -4.29 -4.02 -2.54
N ALA A 93 -5.12 -2.98 -2.53
CA ALA A 93 -6.52 -3.09 -2.06
C ALA A 93 -7.33 -4.13 -2.85
N MET A 94 -7.04 -4.30 -4.14
CA MET A 94 -7.66 -5.35 -4.95
C MET A 94 -7.21 -6.74 -4.49
N GLN A 95 -5.91 -6.92 -4.27
CA GLN A 95 -5.34 -8.17 -3.77
C GLN A 95 -5.82 -8.52 -2.36
N GLU A 96 -6.01 -7.53 -1.49
CA GLU A 96 -6.39 -7.72 -0.09
C GLU A 96 -7.86 -8.07 0.09
N SER A 97 -8.76 -7.39 -0.64
CA SER A 97 -10.20 -7.52 -0.38
C SER A 97 -11.10 -7.46 -1.62
N GLY A 98 -10.52 -7.16 -2.78
CA GLY A 98 -11.29 -6.84 -3.99
C GLY A 98 -11.98 -5.49 -3.90
N TRP A 99 -11.33 -4.48 -3.28
CA TRP A 99 -11.91 -3.16 -2.97
C TRP A 99 -13.16 -3.22 -2.09
N ARG A 100 -13.11 -4.03 -1.03
CA ARG A 100 -14.23 -4.17 -0.09
C ARG A 100 -13.80 -3.89 1.33
N GLN A 101 -14.48 -2.95 1.95
CA GLN A 101 -14.41 -2.73 3.40
C GLN A 101 -15.39 -3.65 4.12
N PHE A 102 -16.56 -3.87 3.52
CA PHE A 102 -17.68 -4.56 4.14
C PHE A 102 -18.19 -5.70 3.27
N CYS A 103 -18.67 -6.78 3.87
CA CYS A 103 -19.55 -7.73 3.18
C CYS A 103 -20.37 -8.57 4.16
N VAL A 104 -21.32 -9.32 3.63
CA VAL A 104 -22.08 -10.30 4.43
C VAL A 104 -21.14 -11.44 4.81
N PRO A 105 -20.93 -11.74 6.10
CA PRO A 105 -19.98 -12.77 6.50
C PRO A 105 -20.37 -14.15 5.99
N THR A 106 -19.37 -14.90 5.51
CA THR A 106 -19.48 -16.31 5.12
C THR A 106 -18.70 -17.24 6.05
N THR A 107 -17.97 -16.67 7.02
CA THR A 107 -17.20 -17.37 8.06
C THR A 107 -16.83 -16.37 9.16
N PRO A 108 -16.58 -16.78 10.42
CA PRO A 108 -16.83 -18.10 11.01
C PRO A 108 -18.31 -18.43 11.15
N ALA A 109 -18.63 -19.68 11.51
CA ALA A 109 -19.99 -20.23 11.52
C ALA A 109 -20.98 -19.44 12.38
N ASP A 110 -20.53 -18.88 13.51
CA ASP A 110 -21.32 -18.02 14.40
C ASP A 110 -21.60 -16.62 13.83
N GLN A 111 -20.93 -16.26 12.73
CA GLN A 111 -21.05 -14.96 12.08
C GLN A 111 -21.73 -15.02 10.71
N VAL A 112 -21.90 -16.23 10.13
CA VAL A 112 -22.46 -16.43 8.79
C VAL A 112 -23.81 -15.72 8.63
N GLY A 113 -23.94 -14.93 7.57
CA GLY A 113 -25.16 -14.18 7.25
C GLY A 113 -25.31 -12.87 8.04
N GLY A 114 -26.54 -12.37 8.11
CA GLY A 114 -26.84 -11.07 8.71
C GLY A 114 -26.41 -9.86 7.86
N PRO A 115 -26.31 -8.66 8.45
CA PRO A 115 -25.97 -7.44 7.70
C PRO A 115 -24.52 -7.44 7.23
N SER A 116 -24.29 -6.77 6.10
CA SER A 116 -22.96 -6.41 5.60
C SER A 116 -22.18 -5.63 6.66
N ARG A 117 -20.97 -6.07 6.97
CA ARG A 117 -20.11 -5.49 8.01
C ARG A 117 -18.64 -5.68 7.67
N THR A 118 -17.77 -5.07 8.47
CA THR A 118 -16.32 -5.06 8.27
C THR A 118 -15.78 -6.45 7.97
N ILE A 119 -14.96 -6.58 6.93
CA ILE A 119 -14.19 -7.80 6.68
C ILE A 119 -13.11 -7.90 7.77
N ILE A 120 -13.10 -8.99 8.51
CA ILE A 120 -12.09 -9.26 9.54
C ILE A 120 -11.58 -10.67 9.32
N SER A 121 -10.32 -10.80 8.89
CA SER A 121 -9.65 -12.09 8.69
C SER A 121 -9.25 -12.74 10.01
N PHE A 122 -8.98 -14.05 9.98
CA PHE A 122 -8.67 -14.85 11.18
C PHE A 122 -7.38 -14.39 11.89
N ASP A 123 -6.49 -13.73 11.17
CA ASP A 123 -5.26 -13.12 11.69
C ASP A 123 -5.47 -11.69 12.18
N CYS A 124 -6.72 -11.21 12.17
CA CYS A 124 -7.15 -9.86 12.51
C CYS A 124 -6.77 -8.79 11.48
N GLY A 125 -6.72 -9.15 10.20
CA GLY A 125 -6.71 -8.17 9.09
C GLY A 125 -8.08 -7.53 8.88
N TYR A 126 -8.16 -6.20 9.01
CA TYR A 126 -9.42 -5.45 8.89
C TYR A 126 -9.55 -4.75 7.53
N GLY A 127 -10.73 -4.89 6.91
CA GLY A 127 -11.22 -4.03 5.85
C GLY A 127 -10.44 -4.08 4.54
N VAL A 128 -10.55 -3.00 3.77
CA VAL A 128 -10.09 -2.93 2.37
C VAL A 128 -8.58 -3.16 2.21
N GLY A 129 -7.78 -2.66 3.16
CA GLY A 129 -6.33 -2.82 3.18
C GLY A 129 -5.83 -3.98 4.02
N GLN A 130 -6.74 -4.77 4.63
CA GLN A 130 -6.42 -5.87 5.56
C GLN A 130 -5.39 -5.44 6.62
N VAL A 131 -5.69 -4.34 7.32
CA VAL A 131 -4.81 -3.79 8.36
C VAL A 131 -4.80 -4.75 9.55
N THR A 132 -3.64 -5.39 9.78
CA THR A 132 -3.49 -6.40 10.85
C THR A 132 -2.69 -5.90 12.05
N SER A 133 -1.57 -5.22 11.80
CA SER A 133 -0.68 -4.75 12.88
C SER A 133 -1.39 -3.71 13.74
N GLY A 134 -1.44 -3.92 15.06
CA GLY A 134 -2.14 -3.02 16.00
C GLY A 134 -3.63 -3.33 16.22
N MET A 135 -4.20 -4.31 15.49
CA MET A 135 -5.63 -4.61 15.56
C MET A 135 -6.01 -5.72 16.54
N LYS A 136 -5.05 -6.31 17.25
CA LYS A 136 -5.29 -7.35 18.27
C LYS A 136 -5.60 -6.75 19.65
N ILE A 137 -6.24 -7.53 20.51
CA ILE A 137 -6.46 -7.20 21.93
C ILE A 137 -5.11 -6.89 22.58
N GLY A 138 -5.07 -5.87 23.45
CA GLY A 138 -3.84 -5.44 24.13
C GLY A 138 -2.87 -4.61 23.27
N ASN A 139 -3.14 -4.41 21.98
CA ASN A 139 -2.35 -3.47 21.17
C ASN A 139 -2.83 -2.02 21.34
N SER A 140 -1.89 -1.10 21.34
CA SER A 140 -2.10 0.36 21.42
C SER A 140 -1.40 1.06 20.25
N PRO A 141 -1.92 0.94 19.01
CA PRO A 141 -1.31 1.60 17.86
C PRO A 141 -1.53 3.11 17.87
N GLY A 142 -0.71 3.84 17.10
CA GLY A 142 -0.85 5.29 16.90
C GLY A 142 -2.01 5.72 15.98
N PHE A 143 -2.98 4.84 15.73
CA PHE A 143 -4.15 5.09 14.89
C PHE A 143 -5.44 4.61 15.59
N ASP A 144 -6.58 5.12 15.13
CA ASP A 144 -7.90 4.77 15.66
C ASP A 144 -8.38 3.44 15.07
N ARG A 145 -8.35 2.40 15.90
CA ARG A 145 -8.74 1.03 15.50
C ARG A 145 -10.22 0.91 15.16
N ALA A 146 -11.10 1.68 15.80
CA ALA A 146 -12.53 1.67 15.48
C ALA A 146 -12.78 2.27 14.09
N ARG A 147 -12.03 3.32 13.72
CA ARG A 147 -12.08 3.89 12.37
C ARG A 147 -11.48 2.98 11.32
N VAL A 148 -10.43 2.21 11.64
CA VAL A 148 -9.94 1.15 10.73
C VAL A 148 -11.06 0.15 10.40
N ALA A 149 -11.91 -0.19 11.36
CA ALA A 149 -13.04 -1.09 11.13
C ALA A 149 -14.19 -0.44 10.35
N GLY A 150 -14.56 0.81 10.68
CA GLY A 150 -15.78 1.45 10.20
C GLY A 150 -15.64 2.44 9.04
N ASP A 151 -14.45 2.96 8.75
CA ASP A 151 -14.24 4.01 7.73
C ASP A 151 -13.31 3.49 6.63
N ALA A 152 -13.87 3.32 5.44
CA ALA A 152 -13.15 2.83 4.26
C ALA A 152 -11.97 3.72 3.82
N THR A 153 -12.04 5.05 4.01
CA THR A 153 -10.88 5.94 3.74
C THR A 153 -9.83 5.77 4.82
N TYR A 154 -10.25 5.75 6.09
CA TYR A 154 -9.31 5.61 7.20
C TYR A 154 -8.58 4.26 7.16
N ASN A 155 -9.29 3.18 6.83
CA ASN A 155 -8.70 1.86 6.62
C ASN A 155 -7.66 1.89 5.49
N LEU A 156 -8.02 2.45 4.32
CA LEU A 156 -7.10 2.56 3.19
C LEU A 156 -5.86 3.42 3.53
N ALA A 157 -6.04 4.54 4.24
CA ALA A 157 -4.95 5.40 4.68
C ALA A 157 -4.06 4.72 5.73
N THR A 158 -4.63 3.88 6.60
CA THR A 158 -3.86 3.06 7.55
C THR A 158 -3.10 1.93 6.84
N GLY A 159 -3.67 1.34 5.79
CA GLY A 159 -2.92 0.46 4.90
C GLY A 159 -1.73 1.19 4.27
N ALA A 160 -1.93 2.41 3.76
CA ALA A 160 -0.84 3.23 3.23
C ALA A 160 0.22 3.57 4.31
N SER A 161 -0.17 3.82 5.57
CA SER A 161 0.80 4.05 6.65
C SER A 161 1.65 2.81 6.92
N VAL A 162 1.06 1.61 6.92
CA VAL A 162 1.79 0.34 7.02
C VAL A 162 2.75 0.18 5.84
N LEU A 163 2.32 0.50 4.62
CA LEU A 163 3.19 0.46 3.44
C LEU A 163 4.39 1.42 3.57
N ALA A 164 4.19 2.62 4.14
CA ALA A 164 5.29 3.54 4.45
C ALA A 164 6.26 2.99 5.50
N GLU A 165 5.77 2.27 6.51
CA GLU A 165 6.63 1.55 7.46
C GLU A 165 7.46 0.48 6.76
N LYS A 166 6.86 -0.28 5.83
CA LYS A 166 7.57 -1.30 5.05
C LYS A 166 8.63 -0.69 4.16
N TRP A 167 8.33 0.42 3.50
CA TRP A 167 9.30 1.19 2.71
C TRP A 167 10.53 1.60 3.53
N ARG A 168 10.32 2.11 4.76
CA ARG A 168 11.43 2.46 5.66
C ARG A 168 12.23 1.24 6.15
N ALA A 169 11.57 0.09 6.27
CA ALA A 169 12.18 -1.13 6.81
C ALA A 169 12.90 -1.99 5.76
N THR A 170 12.69 -1.73 4.46
CA THR A 170 13.28 -2.50 3.37
C THR A 170 14.45 -1.78 2.71
N SER A 171 15.40 -2.56 2.18
CA SER A 171 16.48 -2.03 1.35
C SER A 171 15.93 -1.36 0.08
N CYS A 172 16.72 -0.43 -0.46
CA CYS A 172 16.44 0.23 -1.71
C CYS A 172 16.15 -0.73 -2.87
N VAL A 173 15.14 -0.38 -3.67
CA VAL A 173 14.99 -0.88 -5.04
C VAL A 173 15.22 0.31 -5.98
N GLY A 174 16.10 0.12 -6.95
CA GLY A 174 16.58 1.24 -7.75
C GLY A 174 17.20 2.33 -6.88
N ASP A 175 16.85 3.57 -7.16
CA ASP A 175 17.24 4.73 -6.36
C ASP A 175 16.15 5.17 -5.36
N ASN A 176 15.27 4.24 -4.94
CA ASN A 176 14.27 4.44 -3.88
C ASN A 176 13.46 5.73 -4.03
N GLN A 177 13.04 6.03 -5.25
CA GLN A 177 12.19 7.17 -5.59
C GLN A 177 10.70 6.85 -5.30
N PRO A 178 10.01 7.53 -4.36
CA PRO A 178 8.63 7.20 -3.99
C PRO A 178 7.62 7.31 -5.13
N ARG A 179 7.92 8.11 -6.15
CA ARG A 179 7.07 8.26 -7.34
C ARG A 179 7.24 7.15 -8.37
N VAL A 180 8.27 6.31 -8.26
CA VAL A 180 8.49 5.18 -9.18
C VAL A 180 7.83 3.94 -8.58
N ILE A 181 6.86 3.35 -9.29
CA ILE A 181 6.00 2.28 -8.77
C ILE A 181 6.83 1.05 -8.40
N GLU A 182 7.75 0.64 -9.28
CA GLU A 182 8.57 -0.55 -9.11
C GLU A 182 9.56 -0.44 -7.95
N HIS A 183 9.93 0.77 -7.51
CA HIS A 183 10.80 0.94 -6.35
C HIS A 183 10.13 0.47 -5.05
N TRP A 184 8.80 0.34 -5.03
CA TRP A 184 8.07 -0.19 -3.88
C TRP A 184 8.09 -1.71 -3.80
N TYR A 185 8.71 -2.44 -4.75
CA TYR A 185 8.64 -3.90 -4.83
C TYR A 185 8.94 -4.62 -3.50
N SER A 186 10.04 -4.24 -2.84
CA SER A 186 10.42 -4.83 -1.54
C SER A 186 9.43 -4.46 -0.43
N ALA A 187 8.92 -3.23 -0.42
CA ALA A 187 7.92 -2.78 0.54
C ALA A 187 6.58 -3.52 0.37
N VAL A 188 6.17 -3.78 -0.88
CA VAL A 188 4.97 -4.56 -1.21
C VAL A 188 5.14 -6.01 -0.76
N TRP A 189 6.31 -6.61 -1.00
CA TRP A 189 6.62 -7.94 -0.46
C TRP A 189 6.51 -7.93 1.08
N ALA A 190 7.13 -6.96 1.74
CA ALA A 190 7.08 -6.83 3.19
C ALA A 190 5.69 -6.47 3.75
N TYR A 191 4.77 -5.95 2.93
CA TYR A 191 3.39 -5.65 3.33
C TYR A 191 2.66 -6.92 3.76
N ASN A 192 2.77 -7.98 2.96
CA ASN A 192 2.27 -9.30 3.33
C ASN A 192 3.21 -10.05 4.28
N GLY A 193 4.52 -9.95 4.05
CA GLY A 193 5.55 -10.55 4.89
C GLY A 193 6.70 -11.16 4.09
N LEU A 194 7.90 -11.10 4.66
CA LEU A 194 9.16 -11.55 4.06
C LEU A 194 9.44 -13.06 4.27
N ALA A 195 8.38 -13.84 4.49
CA ALA A 195 8.48 -15.28 4.71
C ALA A 195 9.00 -16.00 3.45
N TYR A 196 9.70 -17.14 3.64
CA TYR A 196 10.18 -17.97 2.53
C TYR A 196 9.05 -18.44 1.61
N SER A 197 7.87 -18.71 2.15
CA SER A 197 6.67 -19.04 1.38
C SER A 197 6.27 -17.96 0.38
N ASN A 198 6.69 -16.71 0.58
CA ASN A 198 6.39 -15.55 -0.25
C ASN A 198 7.59 -15.09 -1.10
N ASN A 199 8.69 -15.85 -1.08
CA ASN A 199 9.89 -15.53 -1.85
C ASN A 199 9.73 -15.91 -3.33
N PRO A 200 10.02 -15.01 -4.31
CA PRO A 200 9.99 -15.32 -5.74
C PRO A 200 10.87 -16.49 -6.20
N ASN A 201 11.93 -16.80 -5.46
CA ASN A 201 12.81 -17.95 -5.68
C ASN A 201 12.33 -19.24 -4.99
N ASN A 202 11.19 -19.22 -4.30
CA ASN A 202 10.62 -20.42 -3.72
C ASN A 202 10.24 -21.42 -4.83
N PRO A 203 10.74 -22.67 -4.79
CA PRO A 203 10.53 -23.67 -5.84
C PRO A 203 9.07 -24.15 -5.95
N ASN A 204 8.19 -23.78 -5.01
CA ASN A 204 6.76 -24.00 -5.14
C ASN A 204 6.13 -23.11 -6.23
N TYR A 205 6.81 -22.06 -6.66
CA TYR A 205 6.40 -21.24 -7.79
C TYR A 205 7.01 -21.76 -9.09
N PRO A 206 6.23 -21.87 -10.19
CA PRO A 206 6.78 -22.30 -11.47
C PRO A 206 7.91 -21.37 -11.92
N SER A 207 9.04 -21.96 -12.34
CA SER A 207 10.19 -21.23 -12.90
C SER A 207 9.91 -20.62 -14.27
N THR A 208 8.76 -20.95 -14.87
CA THR A 208 8.28 -20.43 -16.15
C THR A 208 7.06 -19.52 -16.01
N ARG A 209 6.70 -19.11 -14.78
CA ARG A 209 5.49 -18.31 -14.54
C ARG A 209 5.58 -16.97 -15.29
N GLY A 210 4.48 -16.64 -15.96
CA GLY A 210 4.26 -15.30 -16.51
C GLY A 210 3.75 -14.34 -15.45
N VAL A 211 3.35 -13.14 -15.89
CA VAL A 211 2.63 -12.20 -15.03
C VAL A 211 1.34 -12.84 -14.53
N TRP A 212 1.08 -12.75 -13.23
CA TRP A 212 -0.09 -13.36 -12.61
C TRP A 212 -1.40 -12.72 -13.12
N ARG A 213 -2.43 -13.55 -13.33
CA ARG A 213 -3.76 -13.12 -13.80
C ARG A 213 -4.83 -13.77 -12.95
N SER A 214 -5.72 -12.98 -12.37
CA SER A 214 -6.77 -13.47 -11.48
C SER A 214 -7.76 -14.43 -12.13
N ASN A 215 -8.05 -14.25 -13.43
CA ASN A 215 -8.95 -15.13 -14.17
C ASN A 215 -8.29 -16.44 -14.64
N VAL A 216 -6.97 -16.57 -14.53
CA VAL A 216 -6.23 -17.81 -14.80
C VAL A 216 -5.85 -18.52 -13.51
N GLY A 217 -5.59 -17.74 -12.45
CA GLY A 217 -5.11 -18.23 -11.17
C GLY A 217 -3.64 -18.65 -11.21
N GLY A 218 -3.26 -19.56 -10.33
CA GLY A 218 -1.92 -20.15 -10.27
C GLY A 218 -1.04 -19.58 -9.16
N ALA A 219 0.04 -20.31 -8.87
CA ALA A 219 0.94 -19.98 -7.78
C ALA A 219 1.87 -18.81 -8.15
N ALA A 220 1.77 -17.73 -7.39
CA ALA A 220 2.66 -16.59 -7.43
C ALA A 220 2.82 -16.00 -6.02
N PRO A 221 3.98 -15.42 -5.69
CA PRO A 221 4.16 -14.65 -4.45
C PRO A 221 3.33 -13.37 -4.49
N TYR A 222 3.07 -12.82 -3.30
CA TYR A 222 2.15 -11.71 -3.06
C TYR A 222 2.44 -10.49 -3.94
N GLN A 223 3.68 -10.01 -3.95
CA GLN A 223 4.10 -8.84 -4.72
C GLN A 223 3.94 -9.03 -6.22
N GLU A 224 4.07 -10.26 -6.72
CA GLU A 224 3.81 -10.57 -8.12
C GLU A 224 2.32 -10.61 -8.45
N LYS A 225 1.47 -11.03 -7.50
CA LYS A 225 0.00 -10.91 -7.64
C LYS A 225 -0.43 -9.45 -7.64
N VAL A 226 0.11 -8.63 -6.75
CA VAL A 226 -0.13 -7.17 -6.74
C VAL A 226 0.28 -6.55 -8.08
N PHE A 227 1.47 -6.85 -8.59
CA PHE A 227 1.89 -6.34 -9.90
C PHE A 227 1.02 -6.91 -11.03
N GLY A 228 0.59 -8.16 -10.91
CA GLY A 228 -0.38 -8.76 -11.82
C GLY A 228 -1.71 -8.02 -11.85
N TRP A 229 -2.23 -7.56 -10.71
CA TRP A 229 -3.41 -6.69 -10.67
C TRP A 229 -3.17 -5.35 -11.34
N ALA A 230 -2.00 -4.73 -11.17
CA ALA A 230 -1.67 -3.48 -11.86
C ALA A 230 -1.75 -3.65 -13.40
N GLU A 231 -1.27 -4.78 -13.93
CA GLU A 231 -1.33 -5.08 -15.37
C GLU A 231 -2.71 -5.58 -15.83
N PHE A 232 -3.42 -6.35 -15.01
CA PHE A 232 -4.69 -7.00 -15.34
C PHE A 232 -5.80 -6.60 -14.34
N PRO A 233 -6.32 -5.36 -14.42
CA PRO A 233 -7.46 -4.93 -13.61
C PRO A 233 -8.70 -5.81 -13.85
N PRO A 234 -9.63 -5.91 -12.88
CA PRO A 234 -10.88 -6.66 -13.08
C PRO A 234 -11.70 -6.15 -14.28
N SER A 235 -11.65 -4.85 -14.55
CA SER A 235 -12.19 -4.24 -15.76
C SER A 235 -11.50 -2.92 -16.07
N SER A 236 -11.62 -2.43 -17.31
CA SER A 236 -11.12 -1.11 -17.73
C SER A 236 -11.77 0.06 -16.98
N GLN A 237 -12.91 -0.16 -16.32
CA GLN A 237 -13.55 0.87 -15.50
C GLN A 237 -12.80 1.10 -14.18
N HIS A 238 -11.99 0.15 -13.72
CA HIS A 238 -11.25 0.30 -12.47
C HIS A 238 -10.01 1.18 -12.65
N TRP A 239 -9.09 0.77 -13.51
CA TRP A 239 -7.91 1.54 -13.94
C TRP A 239 -7.41 1.05 -15.31
N SER A 240 -6.57 1.87 -15.94
CA SER A 240 -5.83 1.48 -17.14
C SER A 240 -4.75 0.46 -16.80
N SER A 241 -4.66 -0.61 -17.59
CA SER A 241 -3.59 -1.63 -17.49
C SER A 241 -2.21 -0.97 -17.47
N LEU A 242 -1.36 -1.39 -16.53
CA LEU A 242 0.01 -0.93 -16.39
C LEU A 242 0.97 -2.11 -16.31
N ALA A 243 1.75 -2.31 -17.36
CA ALA A 243 2.70 -3.41 -17.48
C ALA A 243 4.00 -3.09 -16.73
N LEU A 244 4.05 -3.39 -15.43
CA LEU A 244 5.21 -3.09 -14.56
C LEU A 244 6.43 -3.97 -14.87
N ALA A 245 7.62 -3.49 -14.50
CA ALA A 245 8.86 -4.25 -14.57
C ALA A 245 9.10 -5.07 -13.28
N TYR A 246 9.72 -6.24 -13.41
CA TYR A 246 10.07 -7.14 -12.29
C TYR A 246 11.59 -7.18 -12.04
N PRO A 247 12.03 -7.38 -10.78
CA PRO A 247 13.44 -7.66 -10.50
C PRO A 247 13.89 -8.96 -11.17
N ARG A 248 15.19 -9.11 -11.43
CA ARG A 248 15.72 -10.41 -11.86
C ARG A 248 15.69 -11.36 -10.66
N LEU A 249 15.28 -12.61 -10.88
CA LEU A 249 15.30 -13.64 -9.84
C LEU A 249 16.71 -13.85 -9.25
N SER A 250 17.77 -13.64 -10.05
CA SER A 250 19.17 -13.70 -9.61
C SER A 250 19.55 -12.63 -8.59
N ASP A 251 18.82 -11.51 -8.56
CA ASP A 251 19.10 -10.39 -7.65
C ASP A 251 18.36 -10.57 -6.31
N LEU A 252 17.45 -11.55 -6.23
CA LEU A 252 16.64 -11.83 -5.06
C LEU A 252 17.26 -12.93 -4.20
N PRO A 253 17.07 -12.91 -2.88
CA PRO A 253 17.59 -13.96 -2.01
C PRO A 253 16.98 -15.33 -2.35
N THR A 254 17.77 -16.39 -2.19
CA THR A 254 17.33 -17.77 -2.42
C THR A 254 16.61 -18.40 -1.22
N SER A 255 16.71 -17.76 -0.04
CA SER A 255 16.03 -18.17 1.19
C SER A 255 15.15 -17.03 1.71
N GLY A 256 14.31 -17.29 2.72
CA GLY A 256 13.47 -16.25 3.33
C GLY A 256 14.29 -15.10 3.90
N GLY A 257 13.69 -13.91 4.00
CA GLY A 257 14.36 -12.71 4.52
C GLY A 257 14.16 -11.47 3.65
N THR A 258 14.64 -10.34 4.16
CA THR A 258 14.57 -9.04 3.47
C THR A 258 15.52 -9.03 2.27
N PRO A 259 15.07 -8.66 1.06
CA PRO A 259 15.96 -8.38 -0.06
C PRO A 259 17.03 -7.34 0.32
N GLY A 260 18.25 -7.54 -0.19
CA GLY A 260 19.26 -6.48 -0.19
C GLY A 260 18.89 -5.35 -1.14
N THR A 261 19.83 -4.43 -1.39
CA THR A 261 19.64 -3.41 -2.41
C THR A 261 19.46 -4.05 -3.78
N LEU A 262 18.37 -3.71 -4.47
CA LEU A 262 18.06 -4.18 -5.82
C LEU A 262 18.31 -3.06 -6.85
N PRO A 263 18.74 -3.39 -8.08
CA PRO A 263 18.76 -2.43 -9.17
C PRO A 263 17.34 -2.05 -9.59
N ASP A 264 17.21 -1.10 -10.54
CA ASP A 264 15.94 -0.83 -11.20
C ASP A 264 15.38 -2.13 -11.80
N PRO A 265 14.14 -2.51 -11.45
CA PRO A 265 13.47 -3.65 -12.08
C PRO A 265 13.38 -3.45 -13.59
N SER A 266 13.69 -4.50 -14.35
CA SER A 266 13.72 -4.41 -15.80
C SER A 266 13.04 -5.57 -16.52
N CYS A 267 12.73 -6.68 -15.84
CA CYS A 267 12.23 -7.88 -16.51
C CYS A 267 10.76 -7.72 -16.88
N ALA A 268 10.38 -8.10 -18.10
CA ALA A 268 8.99 -8.01 -18.55
C ALA A 268 8.07 -9.04 -17.88
N THR A 269 8.63 -10.10 -17.31
CA THR A 269 7.86 -11.10 -16.55
C THR A 269 8.60 -11.48 -15.26
N PRO A 270 7.92 -12.09 -14.28
CA PRO A 270 8.53 -12.39 -12.99
C PRO A 270 9.65 -13.43 -13.04
N ALA A 271 9.63 -14.34 -14.02
CA ALA A 271 10.59 -15.43 -14.12
C ALA A 271 11.48 -15.37 -15.37
N SER A 272 11.36 -14.34 -16.21
CA SER A 272 12.20 -14.18 -17.40
C SER A 272 12.50 -12.72 -17.71
N CYS A 273 13.78 -12.46 -17.99
CA CYS A 273 14.28 -11.17 -18.42
C CYS A 273 14.68 -11.18 -19.90
N ALA A 274 14.17 -12.14 -20.67
CA ALA A 274 14.38 -12.21 -22.12
C ALA A 274 13.82 -10.97 -22.84
N ASN A 275 12.74 -10.40 -22.31
CA ASN A 275 12.23 -9.09 -22.69
C ASN A 275 12.30 -8.15 -21.48
N THR A 276 12.47 -6.87 -21.74
CA THR A 276 12.59 -5.85 -20.69
C THR A 276 11.52 -4.77 -20.77
N ARG A 277 11.22 -4.14 -19.64
CA ARG A 277 10.32 -2.98 -19.50
C ARG A 277 11.06 -1.87 -18.73
N ALA A 278 10.70 -0.62 -19.00
CA ALA A 278 11.12 0.49 -18.17
C ALA A 278 10.29 0.54 -16.87
N VAL A 279 10.82 1.20 -15.84
CA VAL A 279 10.05 1.53 -14.64
C VAL A 279 9.05 2.64 -14.92
N HIS A 280 8.01 2.74 -14.08
CA HIS A 280 6.90 3.66 -14.27
C HIS A 280 6.85 4.70 -13.15
N THR A 281 6.72 5.96 -13.53
CA THR A 281 6.36 7.02 -12.59
C THR A 281 4.85 7.06 -12.44
N THR A 282 4.36 7.13 -11.20
CA THR A 282 2.93 7.26 -10.92
C THR A 282 2.35 8.49 -11.63
N ALA A 283 1.25 8.27 -12.34
CA ALA A 283 0.50 9.33 -13.00
C ALA A 283 -0.47 10.02 -12.04
N CYS A 284 -0.67 9.44 -10.85
CA CYS A 284 -1.42 10.07 -9.78
C CYS A 284 -0.52 11.05 -9.04
N GLY A 285 -0.96 12.30 -8.93
CA GLY A 285 -0.31 13.29 -8.09
C GLY A 285 -1.32 14.10 -7.30
N PRO A 286 -0.92 14.70 -6.17
CA PRO A 286 -1.16 16.12 -6.02
C PRO A 286 -0.33 16.82 -7.10
N THR A 287 -0.91 17.79 -7.80
CA THR A 287 -0.15 18.69 -8.67
C THR A 287 1.04 19.25 -7.84
N PRO A 288 2.27 19.29 -8.38
CA PRO A 288 3.38 19.90 -7.67
C PRO A 288 3.05 21.36 -7.30
N PRO A 289 3.51 21.89 -6.15
CA PRO A 289 3.57 23.33 -5.97
C PRO A 289 4.44 23.92 -7.08
N VAL A 290 3.83 24.76 -7.92
CA VAL A 290 4.56 25.56 -8.89
C VAL A 290 5.24 26.70 -8.14
N ASP A 291 6.46 26.48 -7.65
CA ASP A 291 7.26 27.59 -7.15
C ASP A 291 8.07 28.23 -8.29
N ALA A 292 7.61 29.44 -8.61
CA ALA A 292 8.36 30.62 -9.01
C ALA A 292 9.68 30.43 -9.80
N GLY A 293 9.58 30.69 -11.10
CA GLY A 293 10.53 31.55 -11.80
C GLY A 293 11.86 30.92 -12.21
N THR A 294 11.93 30.48 -13.46
CA THR A 294 12.96 30.96 -14.38
C THR A 294 12.47 30.78 -15.82
N GLY A 295 12.58 31.86 -16.60
CA GLY A 295 11.95 32.02 -17.89
C GLY A 295 12.65 31.34 -19.08
N GLY A 296 11.97 31.46 -20.22
CA GLY A 296 12.36 31.01 -21.56
C GLY A 296 11.28 30.09 -22.12
N GLY A 297 10.21 30.59 -22.75
CA GLY A 297 10.21 31.08 -24.14
C GLY A 297 10.19 29.87 -25.09
N THR A 298 9.29 29.66 -26.04
CA THR A 298 8.34 30.51 -26.79
C THR A 298 7.41 29.57 -27.58
N GLY A 299 6.18 29.98 -27.88
CA GLY A 299 5.40 29.36 -28.96
C GLY A 299 3.89 29.51 -28.83
N ALA A 300 3.36 30.73 -28.85
CA ALA A 300 1.94 30.99 -29.10
C ALA A 300 1.80 31.88 -30.34
N LEU A 301 0.85 31.50 -31.19
CA LEU A 301 0.56 32.03 -32.52
C LEU A 301 -0.17 33.38 -32.49
N ASP A 302 0.00 34.09 -33.59
CA ASP A 302 -0.55 35.38 -34.02
C ASP A 302 -1.99 35.73 -33.64
N ALA A 303 -2.20 37.01 -33.30
CA ALA A 303 -3.03 37.94 -34.12
C ALA A 303 -2.94 39.38 -33.56
N GLY A 304 -2.54 40.33 -34.41
CA GLY A 304 -2.65 41.79 -34.16
C GLY A 304 -4.10 42.30 -34.26
N PRO A 305 -4.37 43.63 -34.30
CA PRO A 305 -3.48 44.69 -34.76
C PRO A 305 -3.35 45.93 -33.86
N SER A 306 -2.44 46.78 -34.33
CA SER A 306 -1.86 48.03 -33.87
C SER A 306 -2.80 49.24 -33.67
N GLY A 307 -2.46 50.07 -32.66
CA GLY A 307 -2.88 51.46 -32.49
C GLY A 307 -1.94 52.18 -31.49
N GLY A 308 -1.39 53.33 -31.88
CA GLY A 308 -0.16 53.91 -31.30
C GLY A 308 -0.29 54.95 -30.17
N GLY A 309 0.88 55.49 -29.79
CA GLY A 309 1.05 56.72 -29.00
C GLY A 309 1.93 56.57 -27.75
N GLY A 310 3.16 57.09 -27.78
CA GLY A 310 3.92 57.49 -26.57
C GLY A 310 3.78 59.00 -26.31
N PRO A 311 4.65 59.67 -25.51
CA PRO A 311 5.58 59.17 -24.47
C PRO A 311 5.61 60.06 -23.18
N THR A 312 6.65 59.88 -22.34
CA THR A 312 7.15 60.72 -21.22
C THR A 312 6.56 60.46 -19.82
N GLY A 313 7.28 60.51 -18.70
CA GLY A 313 8.66 60.92 -18.40
C GLY A 313 9.10 60.45 -17.00
N GLY A 314 10.40 60.57 -16.70
CA GLY A 314 11.04 60.10 -15.46
C GLY A 314 11.23 61.18 -14.37
N GLY A 315 11.93 60.76 -13.31
CA GLY A 315 12.40 61.59 -12.18
C GLY A 315 12.23 60.84 -10.86
N GLY A 316 13.29 60.33 -10.23
CA GLY A 316 14.08 61.02 -9.19
C GLY A 316 13.60 60.53 -7.81
N GLY A 317 14.38 59.87 -6.95
CA GLY A 317 15.65 60.29 -6.37
C GLY A 317 15.39 60.78 -4.94
N GLY A 318 15.87 60.06 -3.91
CA GLY A 318 15.78 60.55 -2.52
C GLY A 318 15.99 59.49 -1.42
N THR A 319 17.24 59.18 -1.07
CA THR A 319 17.71 58.91 0.30
C THR A 319 17.77 60.23 1.09
N PRO A 320 17.79 60.32 2.44
CA PRO A 320 18.59 59.54 3.42
C PRO A 320 17.74 59.21 4.70
N ALA A 321 18.18 58.75 5.87
CA ALA A 321 19.45 58.72 6.56
C ALA A 321 19.41 57.65 7.69
N THR A 322 20.60 57.12 7.96
CA THR A 322 21.19 56.61 9.21
C THR A 322 20.52 56.92 10.56
N GLY A 323 20.54 55.92 11.45
CA GLY A 323 20.33 56.07 12.89
C GLY A 323 20.68 54.78 13.64
N GLY A 324 21.91 54.68 14.16
CA GLY A 324 22.38 53.55 14.96
C GLY A 324 21.90 53.61 16.41
N GLY A 325 21.78 52.45 17.05
CA GLY A 325 21.50 52.31 18.48
C GLY A 325 21.42 50.85 18.92
N SER A 326 22.51 50.31 19.44
CA SER A 326 22.50 49.30 20.51
C SER A 326 22.62 50.07 21.85
N PRO A 327 22.13 49.59 23.01
CA PRO A 327 22.47 48.26 23.53
C PRO A 327 21.41 47.56 24.42
N SER A 328 21.79 46.36 24.88
CA SER A 328 21.60 45.81 26.23
C SER A 328 20.73 44.56 26.38
N GLN A 329 21.27 43.71 27.26
CA GLN A 329 20.89 42.37 27.64
C GLN A 329 19.74 42.35 28.67
N GLY A 330 19.03 41.23 28.71
CA GLY A 330 18.07 40.82 29.73
C GLY A 330 17.12 39.82 29.08
N GLY A 331 17.26 38.51 29.26
CA GLY A 331 17.05 37.80 30.51
C GLY A 331 15.68 37.12 30.42
N GLY A 332 15.64 35.80 30.30
CA GLY A 332 14.37 35.08 30.29
C GLY A 332 14.46 33.60 29.91
N GLY A 333 14.29 32.73 30.91
CA GLY A 333 13.51 31.50 30.79
C GLY A 333 14.18 30.29 30.16
N VAL A 334 14.88 29.51 30.99
CA VAL A 334 15.08 28.08 30.76
C VAL A 334 13.71 27.40 30.89
N VAL A 335 13.27 26.71 29.84
CA VAL A 335 12.15 25.77 29.91
C VAL A 335 12.73 24.40 29.63
N ASP A 336 12.74 23.56 30.66
CA ASP A 336 13.18 22.17 30.62
C ASP A 336 12.32 21.39 29.62
N VAL A 337 12.97 20.83 28.60
CA VAL A 337 12.39 19.80 27.74
C VAL A 337 12.76 18.45 28.35
N PRO A 338 11.80 17.62 28.78
CA PRO A 338 12.12 16.32 29.32
C PRO A 338 12.60 15.37 28.21
N ASP A 339 13.74 14.78 28.52
CA ASP A 339 14.45 13.65 27.94
C ASP A 339 13.54 12.67 27.18
N ALA A 340 13.71 12.61 25.85
CA ALA A 340 13.12 11.57 25.02
C ALA A 340 13.96 10.30 25.19
N GLY A 341 13.40 9.36 25.95
CA GLY A 341 14.00 8.07 26.27
C GLY A 341 14.66 7.38 25.08
N THR A 342 15.82 6.81 25.38
CA THR A 342 16.64 5.92 24.56
C THR A 342 15.83 4.94 23.71
N PRO A 343 16.15 4.75 22.41
CA PRO A 343 15.54 3.71 21.60
C PRO A 343 15.97 2.34 22.12
N GLU A 344 14.99 1.58 22.58
CA GLU A 344 15.13 0.19 23.02
C GLU A 344 15.64 -0.67 21.86
N ARG A 345 16.68 -1.46 22.13
CA ARG A 345 17.27 -2.41 21.20
C ARG A 345 16.21 -3.39 20.71
N VAL A 346 16.06 -3.50 19.39
CA VAL A 346 15.46 -4.67 18.75
C VAL A 346 16.42 -5.85 18.89
N ASP A 347 16.31 -6.58 19.99
CA ASP A 347 16.98 -7.87 20.17
C ASP A 347 16.36 -8.89 19.21
N ALA A 348 17.13 -9.26 18.19
CA ALA A 348 16.93 -10.44 17.38
C ALA A 348 17.19 -11.70 18.24
N GLY A 349 16.21 -12.06 19.07
CA GLY A 349 16.24 -13.26 19.91
C GLY A 349 15.74 -14.50 19.17
N PHE A 350 16.67 -15.26 18.61
CA PHE A 350 16.46 -16.61 18.08
C PHE A 350 16.05 -17.58 19.20
N ALA A 351 14.78 -17.98 19.25
CA ALA A 351 14.30 -19.06 20.13
C ALA A 351 14.16 -20.37 19.35
N ARG A 352 14.97 -21.37 19.72
CA ARG A 352 14.83 -22.76 19.29
C ARG A 352 13.64 -23.40 20.00
N GLY A 353 12.79 -24.09 19.24
CA GLY A 353 11.97 -25.21 19.73
C GLY A 353 10.46 -24.95 19.76
N GLY A 354 9.72 -25.61 18.86
CA GLY A 354 8.26 -25.75 18.93
C GLY A 354 7.56 -25.58 17.59
N VAL A 355 7.32 -26.68 16.89
CA VAL A 355 6.59 -26.74 15.62
C VAL A 355 5.15 -26.26 15.81
N ARG A 356 4.82 -25.02 15.41
CA ARG A 356 3.45 -24.56 15.11
C ARG A 356 3.43 -23.48 14.02
N GLY A 357 2.73 -23.79 12.93
CA GLY A 357 1.96 -22.88 12.06
C GLY A 357 2.64 -21.61 11.55
N THR A 358 3.14 -21.67 10.33
CA THR A 358 3.52 -20.51 9.51
C THR A 358 2.35 -19.55 9.28
N CYS A 359 2.52 -18.27 9.64
CA CYS A 359 1.66 -17.16 9.21
C CYS A 359 1.82 -16.94 7.70
N GLY A 360 0.72 -17.09 6.96
CA GLY A 360 0.59 -16.68 5.57
C GLY A 360 -0.88 -16.42 5.29
N CYS A 361 -1.22 -15.18 4.93
CA CYS A 361 -2.56 -14.82 4.52
C CYS A 361 -2.95 -15.71 3.32
N ALA A 362 -3.99 -16.53 3.47
CA ALA A 362 -4.59 -17.23 2.36
C ALA A 362 -5.25 -16.18 1.46
N SER A 363 -4.64 -15.88 0.32
CA SER A 363 -5.36 -15.26 -0.80
C SER A 363 -6.57 -16.15 -1.14
N PHE A 364 -7.62 -15.54 -1.70
CA PHE A 364 -8.92 -16.12 -2.10
C PHE A 364 -8.95 -17.54 -2.71
N GLU A 365 -7.83 -18.11 -3.13
CA GLU A 365 -7.74 -19.44 -3.75
C GLU A 365 -7.43 -20.58 -2.76
N GLY A 366 -7.11 -20.29 -1.50
CA GLY A 366 -6.73 -21.32 -0.51
C GLY A 366 -7.86 -22.25 -0.04
N VAL A 367 -9.12 -21.96 -0.35
CA VAL A 367 -10.27 -22.68 0.23
C VAL A 367 -10.77 -23.84 -0.66
N LEU A 368 -10.45 -23.85 -1.96
CA LEU A 368 -10.97 -24.89 -2.87
C LEU A 368 -10.24 -26.24 -2.76
N GLY A 369 -9.10 -26.31 -2.06
CA GLY A 369 -8.28 -27.52 -1.93
C GLY A 369 -8.63 -28.47 -0.77
N ILE A 370 -9.48 -28.06 0.17
CA ILE A 370 -9.71 -28.83 1.42
C ILE A 370 -11.00 -29.67 1.37
N LEU A 371 -11.91 -29.42 0.43
CA LEU A 371 -13.22 -30.10 0.42
C LEU A 371 -13.26 -31.52 -0.18
N THR A 372 -12.18 -32.03 -0.79
CA THR A 372 -12.22 -33.33 -1.48
C THR A 372 -11.75 -34.52 -0.62
N LEU A 373 -11.29 -34.32 0.63
CA LEU A 373 -10.71 -35.40 1.44
C LEU A 373 -11.47 -35.79 2.72
N ALA A 374 -12.74 -35.40 2.87
CA ALA A 374 -13.54 -35.66 4.08
C ALA A 374 -14.73 -36.63 3.91
N LEU A 375 -14.80 -37.42 2.84
CA LEU A 375 -15.93 -38.34 2.59
C LEU A 375 -15.60 -39.84 2.44
N ILE A 376 -14.37 -40.27 2.75
CA ILE A 376 -14.03 -41.71 2.79
C ILE A 376 -13.42 -42.08 4.14
N ARG A 377 -14.27 -42.14 5.18
CA ARG A 377 -14.04 -43.00 6.37
C ARG A 377 -15.27 -43.02 7.28
N ARG A 378 -16.30 -43.75 6.86
CA ARG A 378 -17.31 -44.33 7.78
C ARG A 378 -18.14 -45.41 7.08
N ARG A 379 -17.52 -46.57 6.82
CA ARG A 379 -18.23 -47.87 6.76
C ARG A 379 -17.28 -48.94 7.29
N GLY A 380 -17.65 -49.53 8.42
CA GLY A 380 -16.92 -50.62 9.04
C GLY A 380 -17.33 -50.81 10.50
N ARG A 381 -18.50 -51.43 10.72
CA ARG A 381 -18.88 -52.31 11.85
C ARG A 381 -20.40 -52.52 11.86
N ARG A 382 -20.85 -53.56 11.16
CA ARG A 382 -21.49 -54.75 11.75
C ARG A 382 -21.09 -55.94 10.90
#